data_AF-A0A949IXC8-F1
#
_entry.id   AF-A0A949IXC8-F1
#
_cell.length_a   1.000
_cell.length_b   1.000
_cell.length_c   1.000
_cell.angle_alpha   90.00
_cell.angle_beta   90.00
_cell.angle_gamma   90.00
#
_symmetry.space_group_name_H-M   'P 1'
#
loop_
_entity.id
_entity.type
_entity.pdbx_description
1 polymer ?
#
loop_
_entity_poly.entity_id
_entity_poly.type
_entity_poly.pdbx_seq_one_letter_code
_entity_poly.pdbx_strand_id
1 'polypeptide(L)'
;MINIRMQNQNNRLKPRITVVGVGGAGGNAVNNMINSHLEGCEFLVCNTDAQALEGNSSTHKIQLGVNVTRGLGAGANPEVGRAAAEESIEEILSILEGSNMVFVTAGMGGGTGTGAAPVIAQAAREAGILTIGVVTKPFHFEGSHRMKLAESGIAELQKHVDTLIIIPNQNLFRIANEKTTFADAFRLADEVLQSGVRGVTDLMVMPGLINLDFADIRAVMAEMG
;
A
#
# COMPACT_ATOMS: atom_id res chain seq x y z
N MET A 1 -14.94 29.49 -46.78
CA MET A 1 -14.16 29.61 -45.53
C MET A 1 -14.30 28.31 -44.77
N ILE A 2 -13.19 27.59 -44.61
CA ILE A 2 -13.14 26.31 -43.90
C ILE A 2 -13.13 26.63 -42.40
N ASN A 3 -14.18 26.24 -41.68
CA ASN A 3 -14.25 26.44 -40.23
C ASN A 3 -13.67 25.20 -39.55
N ILE A 4 -12.37 25.23 -39.27
CA ILE A 4 -11.67 24.21 -38.50
C ILE A 4 -12.13 24.33 -37.05
N ARG A 5 -13.01 23.43 -36.61
CA ARG A 5 -13.24 23.22 -35.18
C ARG A 5 -11.97 22.64 -34.59
N MET A 6 -11.25 23.48 -33.83
CA MET A 6 -10.14 23.10 -32.97
C MET A 6 -10.53 21.87 -32.14
N GLN A 7 -9.82 20.76 -32.37
CA GLN A 7 -9.79 19.66 -31.42
C GLN A 7 -9.11 20.18 -30.15
N ASN A 8 -9.76 20.03 -29.00
CA ASN A 8 -9.19 20.32 -27.69
C ASN A 8 -7.94 19.44 -27.46
N GLN A 9 -6.77 19.95 -27.84
CA GLN A 9 -5.48 19.43 -27.42
C GLN A 9 -5.18 19.95 -26.01
N ASN A 10 -5.54 19.17 -24.98
CA ASN A 10 -4.86 19.15 -23.66
C ASN A 10 -5.48 18.14 -22.68
N ASN A 11 -5.84 16.93 -23.12
CA ASN A 11 -6.07 15.84 -22.18
C ASN A 11 -4.72 15.14 -21.91
N ARG A 12 -3.79 15.79 -21.18
CA ARG A 12 -2.66 15.07 -20.59
C ARG A 12 -3.29 14.08 -19.60
N LEU A 13 -3.37 12.80 -19.99
CA LEU A 13 -3.88 11.72 -19.16
C LEU A 13 -3.10 11.76 -17.83
N LYS A 14 -3.78 12.16 -16.74
CA LYS A 14 -3.19 12.04 -15.40
C LYS A 14 -3.06 10.55 -15.11
N PRO A 15 -1.88 10.06 -14.67
CA PRO A 15 -1.73 8.67 -14.29
C PRO A 15 -2.69 8.34 -13.15
N ARG A 16 -3.41 7.22 -13.27
CA ARG A 16 -4.29 6.72 -12.21
C ARG A 16 -3.43 5.98 -11.19
N ILE A 17 -3.43 6.46 -9.96
CA ILE A 17 -2.63 5.92 -8.86
C ILE A 17 -3.59 5.32 -7.84
N THR A 18 -3.34 4.07 -7.46
CA THR A 18 -4.15 3.38 -6.45
C THR A 18 -3.28 2.98 -5.26
N VAL A 19 -3.74 3.24 -4.04
CA VAL A 19 -3.07 2.85 -2.81
C VAL A 19 -3.87 1.72 -2.16
N VAL A 20 -3.24 0.56 -2.02
CA VAL A 20 -3.82 -0.64 -1.44
C VAL A 20 -3.28 -0.85 -0.03
N GLY A 21 -4.12 -0.61 0.97
CA GLY A 21 -3.82 -0.89 2.37
C GLY A 21 -4.16 -2.33 2.74
N VAL A 22 -3.16 -3.12 3.11
CA VAL A 22 -3.32 -4.55 3.40
C VAL A 22 -3.19 -4.83 4.90
N GLY A 23 -4.21 -5.47 5.47
CA GLY A 23 -4.28 -5.77 6.90
C GLY A 23 -4.52 -4.53 7.77
N GLY A 24 -4.36 -4.68 9.09
CA GLY A 24 -4.65 -3.62 10.05
C GLY A 24 -3.79 -2.36 9.88
N ALA A 25 -2.47 -2.50 9.85
CA ALA A 25 -1.55 -1.37 9.70
C ALA A 25 -1.70 -0.68 8.32
N GLY A 26 -1.85 -1.45 7.24
CA GLY A 26 -2.11 -0.88 5.92
C GLY A 26 -3.43 -0.12 5.86
N GLY A 27 -4.49 -0.67 6.46
CA GLY A 27 -5.78 0.00 6.59
C GLY A 27 -5.71 1.29 7.41
N ASN A 28 -4.97 1.30 8.53
CA ASN A 28 -4.74 2.50 9.33
C ASN A 28 -3.99 3.58 8.55
N ALA A 29 -2.93 3.20 7.83
CA ALA A 29 -2.17 4.12 6.98
C ALA A 29 -3.06 4.75 5.90
N VAL A 30 -3.92 3.96 5.25
CA VAL A 30 -4.91 4.47 4.26
C VAL A 30 -5.91 5.42 4.91
N ASN A 31 -6.44 5.08 6.09
CA ASN A 31 -7.34 5.98 6.84
C ASN A 31 -6.65 7.32 7.13
N ASN A 32 -5.39 7.30 7.54
CA ASN A 32 -4.61 8.52 7.78
C ASN A 32 -4.40 9.33 6.49
N MET A 33 -4.11 8.67 5.36
CA MET A 33 -4.01 9.33 4.06
C MET A 33 -5.32 10.04 3.67
N ILE A 34 -6.47 9.38 3.84
CA ILE A 34 -7.80 9.94 3.57
C ILE A 34 -8.08 11.14 4.49
N ASN A 35 -7.88 10.99 5.79
CA ASN A 35 -8.09 12.06 6.77
C ASN A 35 -7.17 13.26 6.54
N SER A 36 -5.96 13.02 6.00
CA SER A 36 -5.01 14.05 5.63
C SER A 36 -5.30 14.71 4.27
N HIS A 37 -6.40 14.32 3.61
CA HIS A 37 -6.82 14.81 2.29
C HIS A 37 -5.73 14.61 1.22
N LEU A 38 -5.10 13.43 1.17
CA LEU A 38 -4.17 13.11 0.09
C LEU A 38 -4.92 13.06 -1.25
N GLU A 39 -4.59 13.96 -2.16
CA GLU A 39 -5.23 14.09 -3.47
C GLU A 39 -4.55 13.23 -4.54
N GLY A 40 -5.30 12.89 -5.59
CA GLY A 40 -4.75 12.23 -6.78
C GLY A 40 -4.54 10.72 -6.63
N CYS A 41 -5.02 10.11 -5.55
CA CYS A 41 -4.98 8.67 -5.33
C CYS A 41 -6.37 8.10 -5.08
N GLU A 42 -6.61 6.91 -5.61
CA GLU A 42 -7.71 6.04 -5.19
C GLU A 42 -7.23 5.15 -4.05
N PHE A 43 -8.13 4.85 -3.11
CA PHE A 43 -7.80 4.03 -1.95
C PHE A 43 -8.59 2.73 -1.98
N LEU A 44 -7.89 1.63 -1.73
CA LEU A 44 -8.45 0.30 -1.54
C LEU A 44 -7.92 -0.26 -0.23
N VAL A 45 -8.79 -0.84 0.60
CA VAL A 45 -8.37 -1.54 1.83
C VAL A 45 -8.78 -3.00 1.76
N CYS A 46 -7.81 -3.88 1.98
CA CYS A 46 -7.98 -5.33 1.96
C CYS A 46 -7.64 -5.90 3.33
N ASN A 47 -8.60 -6.53 4.01
CA ASN A 47 -8.36 -7.13 5.32
C ASN A 47 -9.19 -8.39 5.53
N THR A 48 -8.70 -9.33 6.34
CA THR A 48 -9.47 -10.53 6.75
C THR A 48 -10.35 -10.28 7.97
N ASP A 49 -10.10 -9.19 8.69
CA ASP A 49 -10.91 -8.75 9.84
C ASP A 49 -12.01 -7.80 9.36
N ALA A 50 -13.27 -8.24 9.50
CA ALA A 50 -14.44 -7.48 9.06
C ALA A 50 -14.67 -6.22 9.90
N GLN A 51 -14.41 -6.27 11.22
CA GLN A 51 -14.61 -5.12 12.11
C GLN A 51 -13.63 -4.00 11.77
N ALA A 52 -12.38 -4.36 11.46
CA ALA A 52 -11.38 -3.40 11.02
C ALA A 52 -11.75 -2.73 9.68
N LEU A 53 -12.42 -3.45 8.77
CA LEU A 53 -12.90 -2.89 7.49
C LEU A 53 -14.09 -1.95 7.66
N GLU A 54 -15.05 -2.29 8.51
CA GLU A 54 -16.22 -1.44 8.75
C GLU A 54 -15.82 -0.04 9.23
N GLY A 55 -14.81 0.05 10.12
CA GLY A 55 -14.27 1.30 10.62
C GLY A 55 -13.39 2.09 9.65
N ASN A 56 -13.12 1.57 8.44
CA ASN A 56 -12.28 2.24 7.45
C ASN A 56 -13.07 3.19 6.53
N SER A 57 -12.50 4.37 6.29
CA SER A 57 -13.08 5.48 5.52
C SER A 57 -12.90 5.34 4.01
N SER A 58 -12.15 4.35 3.54
CA SER A 58 -11.98 4.06 2.11
C SER A 58 -13.31 3.73 1.44
N THR A 59 -13.50 4.24 0.21
CA THR A 59 -14.65 3.92 -0.63
C THR A 59 -14.60 2.47 -1.14
N HIS A 60 -13.39 1.96 -1.43
CA HIS A 60 -13.18 0.57 -1.83
C HIS A 60 -12.62 -0.23 -0.66
N LYS A 61 -13.32 -1.31 -0.32
CA LYS A 61 -13.03 -2.20 0.81
C LYS A 61 -13.30 -3.64 0.38
N ILE A 62 -12.32 -4.51 0.55
CA ILE A 62 -12.42 -5.94 0.25
C ILE A 62 -12.16 -6.72 1.53
N GLN A 63 -13.12 -7.56 1.90
CA GLN A 63 -12.93 -8.56 2.94
C GLN A 63 -12.25 -9.78 2.35
N LEU A 64 -11.00 -10.01 2.73
CA LEU A 64 -10.21 -11.14 2.27
C LEU A 64 -10.67 -12.44 2.93
N GLY A 65 -10.72 -13.51 2.15
CA GLY A 65 -10.89 -14.87 2.65
C GLY A 65 -12.14 -15.07 3.50
N VAL A 66 -13.31 -14.64 2.98
CA VAL A 66 -14.61 -14.78 3.67
C VAL A 66 -14.86 -16.25 4.05
N ASN A 67 -14.51 -17.18 3.16
CA ASN A 67 -14.68 -18.61 3.41
C ASN A 67 -13.62 -19.18 4.37
N VAL A 68 -12.39 -18.67 4.32
CA VAL A 68 -11.26 -19.17 5.11
C VAL A 68 -11.30 -18.67 6.57
N THR A 69 -11.58 -17.39 6.77
CA THR A 69 -11.43 -16.72 8.08
C THR A 69 -12.75 -16.44 8.78
N ARG A 70 -13.88 -16.49 8.04
CA ARG A 70 -15.21 -16.08 8.52
C ARG A 70 -15.22 -14.66 9.10
N GLY A 71 -14.32 -13.80 8.65
CA GLY A 71 -14.20 -12.41 9.09
C GLY A 71 -13.49 -12.19 10.43
N LEU A 72 -12.87 -13.23 11.00
CA LEU A 72 -12.18 -13.15 12.31
C LEU A 72 -10.69 -12.80 12.22
N GLY A 73 -10.19 -12.51 11.01
CA GLY A 73 -8.79 -12.23 10.78
C GLY A 73 -7.92 -13.48 10.57
N ALA A 74 -6.64 -13.26 10.24
CA ALA A 74 -5.68 -14.32 9.92
C ALA A 74 -4.95 -14.93 11.14
N GLY A 75 -5.25 -14.48 12.37
CA GLY A 75 -4.66 -15.05 13.59
C GLY A 75 -3.14 -15.01 13.66
N ALA A 76 -2.51 -13.97 13.12
CA ALA A 76 -1.05 -13.83 12.98
C ALA A 76 -0.37 -14.92 12.12
N ASN A 77 -1.13 -15.68 11.32
CA ASN A 77 -0.61 -16.69 10.41
C ASN A 77 -0.56 -16.15 8.97
N PRO A 78 0.65 -15.95 8.38
CA PRO A 78 0.78 -15.47 7.01
C PRO A 78 0.15 -16.37 5.95
N GLU A 79 0.18 -17.70 6.11
CA GLU A 79 -0.40 -18.62 5.12
C GLU A 79 -1.93 -18.43 5.00
N VAL A 80 -2.59 -18.11 6.11
CA VAL A 80 -4.03 -17.77 6.11
C VAL A 80 -4.26 -16.46 5.36
N GLY A 81 -3.40 -15.45 5.58
CA GLY A 81 -3.45 -14.19 4.85
C GLY A 81 -3.25 -14.37 3.35
N ARG A 82 -2.31 -15.25 2.97
CA ARG A 82 -2.01 -15.59 1.57
C ARG A 82 -3.19 -16.25 0.87
N ALA A 83 -3.72 -17.33 1.44
CA ALA A 83 -4.88 -18.04 0.90
C ALA A 83 -6.12 -17.12 0.81
N ALA A 84 -6.31 -16.24 1.80
CA ALA A 84 -7.39 -15.27 1.80
C ALA A 84 -7.27 -14.23 0.67
N ALA A 85 -6.05 -13.86 0.29
CA ALA A 85 -5.80 -12.96 -0.84
C ALA A 85 -5.97 -13.66 -2.18
N GLU A 86 -5.49 -14.90 -2.30
CA GLU A 86 -5.68 -15.75 -3.49
C GLU A 86 -7.18 -15.93 -3.80
N GLU A 87 -8.02 -16.12 -2.78
CA GLU A 87 -9.48 -16.23 -2.91
C GLU A 87 -10.13 -14.96 -3.49
N SER A 88 -9.63 -13.78 -3.14
CA SER A 88 -10.23 -12.48 -3.48
C SER A 88 -9.51 -11.77 -4.64
N ILE A 89 -8.59 -12.43 -5.33
CA ILE A 89 -7.67 -11.75 -6.26
C ILE A 89 -8.37 -11.14 -7.47
N GLU A 90 -9.42 -11.79 -7.98
CA GLU A 90 -10.22 -11.29 -9.11
C GLU A 90 -10.92 -9.98 -8.75
N GLU A 91 -11.46 -9.89 -7.54
CA GLU A 91 -12.12 -8.67 -7.04
C GLU A 91 -11.10 -7.53 -6.89
N ILE A 92 -9.92 -7.82 -6.34
CA ILE A 92 -8.83 -6.84 -6.20
C ILE A 92 -8.42 -6.31 -7.59
N LEU A 93 -8.19 -7.20 -8.55
CA LEU A 93 -7.79 -6.82 -9.91
C LEU A 93 -8.87 -5.99 -10.62
N SER A 94 -10.15 -6.27 -10.38
CA SER A 94 -11.25 -5.49 -10.96
C SER A 94 -11.22 -4.01 -10.51
N ILE A 95 -10.82 -3.76 -9.27
CA ILE A 95 -10.68 -2.39 -8.74
C ILE A 95 -9.40 -1.73 -9.27
N LEU A 96 -8.32 -2.51 -9.39
CA LEU A 96 -7.04 -2.04 -9.92
C LEU A 96 -7.04 -1.80 -11.43
N GLU A 97 -8.02 -2.33 -12.17
CA GLU A 97 -8.13 -2.18 -13.62
C GLU A 97 -8.00 -0.72 -14.04
N GLY A 98 -7.05 -0.42 -14.94
CA GLY A 98 -6.80 0.95 -15.41
C GLY A 98 -5.90 1.80 -14.52
N SER A 99 -5.42 1.27 -13.38
CA SER A 99 -4.35 1.90 -12.60
C SER A 99 -3.03 1.84 -13.36
N ASN A 100 -2.30 2.95 -13.40
CA ASN A 100 -0.95 2.99 -13.99
C ASN A 100 0.12 2.65 -12.95
N MET A 101 -0.16 2.96 -11.68
CA MET A 101 0.73 2.73 -10.55
C MET A 101 -0.09 2.27 -9.35
N VAL A 102 0.47 1.34 -8.58
CA VAL A 102 -0.09 0.87 -7.32
C VAL A 102 0.93 0.95 -6.20
N PHE A 103 0.49 1.46 -5.05
CA PHE A 103 1.23 1.37 -3.79
C PHE A 103 0.62 0.27 -2.93
N VAL A 104 1.40 -0.76 -2.58
CA VAL A 104 0.97 -1.79 -1.64
C VAL A 104 1.54 -1.45 -0.27
N THR A 105 0.69 -1.03 0.66
CA THR A 105 1.10 -0.64 2.02
C THR A 105 0.65 -1.65 3.06
N ALA A 106 1.58 -2.10 3.90
CA ALA A 106 1.32 -3.13 4.90
C ALA A 106 2.28 -3.06 6.09
N GLY A 107 1.79 -3.49 7.26
CA GLY A 107 2.64 -3.78 8.41
C GLY A 107 3.07 -5.24 8.41
N MET A 108 4.38 -5.49 8.37
CA MET A 108 4.94 -6.84 8.28
C MET A 108 5.10 -7.46 9.66
N GLY A 109 4.98 -8.79 9.72
CA GLY A 109 5.07 -9.56 10.97
C GLY A 109 3.72 -10.00 11.54
N GLY A 110 2.60 -9.52 10.97
CA GLY A 110 1.26 -10.05 11.23
C GLY A 110 0.89 -11.22 10.32
N GLY A 111 -0.39 -11.59 10.27
CA GLY A 111 -0.89 -12.62 9.35
C GLY A 111 -1.28 -12.03 8.00
N THR A 112 -2.30 -11.16 7.99
CA THR A 112 -2.88 -10.62 6.76
C THR A 112 -1.89 -9.82 5.94
N GLY A 113 -1.27 -8.77 6.50
CA GLY A 113 -0.31 -7.94 5.77
C GLY A 113 0.85 -8.75 5.19
N THR A 114 1.49 -9.58 6.03
CA THR A 114 2.64 -10.40 5.64
C THR A 114 2.32 -11.40 4.52
N GLY A 115 1.15 -12.02 4.55
CA GLY A 115 0.78 -13.06 3.59
C GLY A 115 0.06 -12.55 2.34
N ALA A 116 -0.81 -11.55 2.49
CA ALA A 116 -1.63 -11.04 1.40
C ALA A 116 -0.90 -10.00 0.54
N ALA A 117 -0.03 -9.17 1.12
CA ALA A 117 0.64 -8.10 0.37
C ALA A 117 1.47 -8.64 -0.82
N PRO A 118 2.26 -9.73 -0.69
CA PRO A 118 2.98 -10.29 -1.82
C PRO A 118 2.07 -10.78 -2.95
N VAL A 119 0.93 -11.40 -2.62
CA VAL A 119 -0.05 -11.91 -3.61
C VAL A 119 -0.67 -10.76 -4.40
N ILE A 120 -1.07 -9.69 -3.69
CA ILE A 120 -1.65 -8.49 -4.30
C ILE A 120 -0.62 -7.79 -5.21
N ALA A 121 0.63 -7.65 -4.73
CA ALA A 121 1.71 -7.06 -5.50
C ALA A 121 2.01 -7.86 -6.77
N GLN A 122 2.08 -9.19 -6.66
CA GLN A 122 2.31 -10.08 -7.79
C GLN A 122 1.23 -9.90 -8.86
N ALA A 123 -0.05 -9.96 -8.47
CA ALA A 123 -1.15 -9.82 -9.41
C ALA A 123 -1.17 -8.43 -10.10
N ALA A 124 -0.89 -7.36 -9.36
CA ALA A 124 -0.82 -6.03 -9.93
C ALA A 124 0.34 -5.89 -10.94
N ARG A 125 1.50 -6.48 -10.62
CA ARG A 125 2.67 -6.48 -11.51
C ARG A 125 2.42 -7.32 -12.77
N GLU A 126 1.80 -8.49 -12.63
CA GLU A 126 1.39 -9.33 -13.76
C GLU A 126 0.36 -8.64 -14.66
N ALA A 127 -0.48 -7.77 -14.09
CA ALA A 127 -1.39 -6.89 -14.83
C ALA A 127 -0.69 -5.68 -15.50
N GLY A 128 0.64 -5.56 -15.38
CA GLY A 128 1.43 -4.50 -16.02
C GLY A 128 1.41 -3.15 -15.29
N ILE A 129 0.96 -3.13 -14.03
CA ILE A 129 0.89 -1.93 -13.19
C ILE A 129 2.25 -1.72 -12.50
N LEU A 130 2.78 -0.49 -12.53
CA LEU A 130 3.99 -0.16 -11.79
C LEU A 130 3.74 -0.32 -10.29
N THR A 131 4.40 -1.28 -9.67
CA THR A 131 4.04 -1.76 -8.33
C THR A 131 5.12 -1.40 -7.32
N ILE A 132 4.75 -0.58 -6.33
CA ILE A 132 5.64 -0.11 -5.27
C ILE A 132 5.17 -0.67 -3.93
N GLY A 133 6.02 -1.41 -3.24
CA GLY A 133 5.77 -1.85 -1.86
C GLY A 133 6.25 -0.81 -0.87
N VAL A 134 5.40 -0.41 0.09
CA VAL A 134 5.78 0.47 1.21
C VAL A 134 5.39 -0.21 2.51
N VAL A 135 6.36 -0.77 3.23
CA VAL A 135 6.06 -1.66 4.36
C VAL A 135 6.86 -1.33 5.61
N THR A 136 6.28 -1.60 6.79
CA THR A 136 6.98 -1.44 8.07
C THR A 136 7.48 -2.77 8.63
N LYS A 137 8.70 -2.78 9.18
CA LYS A 137 9.16 -3.84 10.09
C LYS A 137 8.63 -3.56 11.50
N PRO A 138 8.28 -4.60 12.28
CA PRO A 138 7.77 -4.43 13.63
C PRO A 138 8.85 -3.85 14.57
N PHE A 139 8.43 -3.31 15.71
CA PHE A 139 9.35 -2.93 16.77
C PHE A 139 9.96 -4.16 17.43
N HIS A 140 11.17 -4.05 17.99
CA HIS A 140 11.80 -5.18 18.70
C HIS A 140 10.97 -5.68 19.89
N PHE A 141 10.24 -4.79 20.57
CA PHE A 141 9.40 -5.15 21.71
C PHE A 141 8.18 -6.02 21.32
N GLU A 142 7.78 -6.03 20.04
CA GLU A 142 6.67 -6.86 19.56
C GLU A 142 7.04 -8.35 19.46
N GLY A 143 8.32 -8.69 19.68
CA GLY A 143 8.82 -10.04 19.79
C GLY A 143 9.57 -10.54 18.55
N SER A 144 10.52 -11.44 18.79
CA SER A 144 11.39 -12.01 17.75
C SER A 144 10.62 -12.83 16.71
N HIS A 145 9.50 -13.44 17.09
CA HIS A 145 8.66 -14.20 16.16
C HIS A 145 8.05 -13.29 15.08
N ARG A 146 7.45 -12.15 15.46
CA ARG A 146 6.91 -11.18 14.49
C ARG A 146 8.00 -10.65 13.56
N MET A 147 9.19 -10.37 14.08
CA MET A 147 10.32 -9.92 13.25
C MET A 147 10.71 -10.99 12.21
N LYS A 148 10.77 -12.27 12.58
CA LYS A 148 11.07 -13.35 11.62
C LYS A 148 10.02 -13.46 10.52
N LEU A 149 8.73 -13.38 10.88
CA LEU A 149 7.65 -13.35 9.89
C LEU A 149 7.77 -12.14 8.97
N ALA A 150 8.12 -10.97 9.53
CA ALA A 150 8.30 -9.76 8.76
C ALA A 150 9.43 -9.88 7.72
N GLU A 151 10.61 -10.38 8.13
CA GLU A 151 11.73 -10.59 7.20
C GLU A 151 11.35 -11.57 6.08
N SER A 152 10.66 -12.66 6.41
CA SER A 152 10.20 -13.63 5.40
C SER A 152 9.20 -13.01 4.43
N GLY A 153 8.21 -12.26 4.92
CA GLY A 153 7.23 -11.62 4.05
C GLY A 153 7.82 -10.50 3.21
N ILE A 154 8.81 -9.75 3.73
CA ILE A 154 9.53 -8.71 2.99
C ILE A 154 10.35 -9.35 1.85
N ALA A 155 11.07 -10.43 2.14
CA ALA A 155 11.82 -11.17 1.13
C ALA A 155 10.92 -11.75 0.03
N GLU A 156 9.70 -12.16 0.37
CA GLU A 156 8.71 -12.60 -0.62
C GLU A 156 8.16 -11.42 -1.42
N LEU A 157 7.73 -10.34 -0.76
CA LEU A 157 7.20 -9.13 -1.41
C LEU A 157 8.20 -8.53 -2.40
N GLN A 158 9.50 -8.51 -2.06
CA GLN A 158 10.55 -7.96 -2.91
C GLN A 158 10.60 -8.61 -4.30
N LYS A 159 10.22 -9.89 -4.42
CA LYS A 159 10.19 -10.60 -5.72
C LYS A 159 9.09 -10.07 -6.64
N HIS A 160 8.06 -9.45 -6.07
CA HIS A 160 6.78 -9.15 -6.72
C HIS A 160 6.51 -7.65 -6.86
N VAL A 161 7.45 -6.79 -6.48
CA VAL A 161 7.36 -5.34 -6.64
C VAL A 161 8.49 -4.83 -7.53
N ASP A 162 8.29 -3.67 -8.15
CA ASP A 162 9.34 -2.98 -8.92
C ASP A 162 10.24 -2.14 -8.01
N THR A 163 9.68 -1.62 -6.91
CA THR A 163 10.44 -0.94 -5.85
C THR A 163 9.89 -1.34 -4.48
N LEU A 164 10.78 -1.57 -3.52
CA LEU A 164 10.40 -1.85 -2.13
C LEU A 164 10.99 -0.81 -1.16
N ILE A 165 10.12 -0.07 -0.49
CA ILE A 165 10.46 0.87 0.58
C ILE A 165 10.19 0.17 1.91
N ILE A 166 11.24 -0.02 2.71
CA ILE A 166 11.15 -0.67 4.01
C ILE A 166 11.38 0.34 5.12
N ILE A 167 10.39 0.50 6.00
CA ILE A 167 10.42 1.39 7.15
C ILE A 167 10.68 0.56 8.41
N PRO A 168 11.89 0.60 8.99
CA PRO A 168 12.16 -0.07 10.25
C PRO A 168 11.56 0.72 11.42
N ASN A 169 10.46 0.24 12.02
CA ASN A 169 9.80 0.94 13.14
C ASN A 169 10.74 1.21 14.32
N GLN A 170 11.77 0.38 14.50
CA GLN A 170 12.79 0.62 15.51
C GLN A 170 13.46 2.00 15.40
N ASN A 171 13.61 2.54 14.19
CA ASN A 171 14.20 3.86 13.98
C ASN A 171 13.29 5.00 14.45
N LEU A 172 11.98 4.76 14.61
CA LEU A 172 11.02 5.74 15.11
C LEU A 172 11.26 6.06 16.59
N PHE A 173 11.91 5.17 17.35
CA PHE A 173 12.32 5.49 18.72
C PHE A 173 13.44 6.51 18.80
N ARG A 174 14.24 6.71 17.72
CA ARG A 174 15.30 7.73 17.70
C ARG A 174 14.73 9.15 17.60
N ILE A 175 13.50 9.27 17.12
CA ILE A 175 12.75 10.53 17.00
C ILE A 175 11.68 10.68 18.09
N ALA A 176 11.45 9.64 18.89
CA ALA A 176 10.51 9.62 19.99
C ALA A 176 11.20 10.03 21.31
N ASN A 177 10.44 10.69 22.20
CA ASN A 177 10.92 11.07 23.52
C ASN A 177 10.56 9.99 24.55
N GLU A 178 11.15 10.03 25.75
CA GLU A 178 10.87 9.08 26.85
C GLU A 178 9.39 9.01 27.28
N LYS A 179 8.57 9.99 26.86
CA LYS A 179 7.13 10.05 27.13
C LYS A 179 6.25 9.39 26.06
N THR A 180 6.83 8.95 24.95
CA THR A 180 6.08 8.38 23.82
C THR A 180 5.48 7.04 24.24
N THR A 181 4.14 6.94 24.17
CA THR A 181 3.44 5.69 24.49
C THR A 181 3.54 4.70 23.32
N PHE A 182 3.21 3.43 23.57
CA PHE A 182 3.11 2.45 22.47
C PHE A 182 2.11 2.87 21.39
N ALA A 183 0.99 3.48 21.79
CA ALA A 183 -0.01 3.98 20.85
C ALA A 183 0.55 5.10 19.96
N ASP A 184 1.33 6.02 20.54
CA ASP A 184 2.00 7.07 19.79
C ASP A 184 3.03 6.50 18.79
N ALA A 185 3.76 5.46 19.19
CA ALA A 185 4.75 4.82 18.33
C ALA A 185 4.11 4.18 17.09
N PHE A 186 2.97 3.50 17.24
CA PHE A 186 2.23 2.96 16.10
C PHE A 186 1.69 4.07 15.19
N ARG A 187 1.16 5.16 15.76
CA ARG A 187 0.72 6.32 14.98
C ARG A 187 1.86 6.94 14.17
N LEU A 188 3.06 7.06 14.75
CA LEU A 188 4.26 7.52 14.03
C LEU A 188 4.62 6.59 12.86
N ALA A 189 4.46 5.27 13.02
CA ALA A 189 4.70 4.32 11.93
C ALA A 189 3.71 4.53 10.77
N ASP A 190 2.43 4.73 11.08
CA ASP A 190 1.41 5.02 10.08
C ASP A 190 1.66 6.35 9.35
N GLU A 191 2.13 7.38 10.07
CA GLU A 191 2.52 8.67 9.48
C GLU A 191 3.72 8.55 8.52
N VAL A 192 4.67 7.64 8.82
CA VAL A 192 5.83 7.39 7.96
C VAL A 192 5.44 6.58 6.72
N LEU A 193 4.51 5.62 6.85
CA LEU A 193 3.90 4.95 5.70
C LEU A 193 3.20 5.95 4.77
N GLN A 194 2.41 6.85 5.34
CA GLN A 194 1.78 7.95 4.60
C GLN A 194 2.82 8.82 3.90
N SER A 195 3.88 9.19 4.60
CA SER A 195 4.94 10.06 4.05
C SER A 195 5.68 9.38 2.88
N GLY A 196 5.89 8.06 2.96
CA GLY A 196 6.47 7.27 1.88
C GLY A 196 5.64 7.29 0.60
N VAL A 197 4.32 7.13 0.72
CA VAL A 197 3.40 7.23 -0.44
C VAL A 197 3.31 8.67 -0.94
N ARG A 198 3.06 9.63 -0.03
CA ARG A 198 2.93 11.05 -0.36
C ARG A 198 4.15 11.60 -1.09
N GLY A 199 5.35 11.24 -0.65
CA GLY A 199 6.60 11.70 -1.27
C GLY A 199 6.71 11.33 -2.76
N VAL A 200 6.17 10.18 -3.16
CA VAL A 200 6.16 9.76 -4.57
C VAL A 200 4.98 10.38 -5.32
N THR A 201 3.80 10.44 -4.70
CA THR A 201 2.59 10.95 -5.35
C THR A 201 2.63 12.46 -5.56
N ASP A 202 3.20 13.23 -4.62
CA ASP A 202 3.27 14.70 -4.72
C ASP A 202 4.15 15.14 -5.89
N LEU A 203 5.20 14.39 -6.22
CA LEU A 203 6.05 14.62 -7.40
C LEU A 203 5.27 14.44 -8.73
N MET A 204 4.19 13.65 -8.72
CA MET A 204 3.36 13.38 -9.89
C MET A 204 2.14 14.30 -9.99
N VAL A 205 1.54 14.67 -8.86
CA VAL A 205 0.25 15.37 -8.79
C VAL A 205 0.42 16.89 -8.78
N MET A 206 1.51 17.42 -8.20
CA MET A 206 1.81 18.85 -8.23
C MET A 206 2.89 19.19 -9.27
N PRO A 207 2.52 19.77 -10.42
CA PRO A 207 3.52 20.25 -11.39
C PRO A 207 4.34 21.40 -10.79
N GLY A 208 5.58 21.11 -10.38
CA GLY A 208 6.60 22.09 -10.01
C GLY A 208 7.54 22.46 -11.19
N LEU A 209 8.57 23.27 -10.89
CA LEU A 209 9.57 23.80 -11.86
C LEU A 209 10.33 22.74 -12.68
N ILE A 210 10.28 21.47 -12.27
CA ILE A 210 10.87 20.32 -12.98
C ILE A 210 9.71 19.38 -13.29
N ASN A 211 9.25 19.39 -14.54
CA ASN A 211 8.16 18.54 -15.04
C ASN A 211 8.75 17.16 -15.40
N LEU A 212 9.01 16.33 -14.39
CA LEU A 212 9.30 14.90 -14.57
C LEU A 212 8.06 14.24 -15.15
N ASP A 213 8.21 13.46 -16.23
CA ASP A 213 7.09 12.72 -16.78
C ASP A 213 6.95 11.33 -16.12
N PHE A 214 5.79 10.69 -16.29
CA PHE A 214 5.53 9.38 -15.71
C PHE A 214 6.49 8.30 -16.25
N ALA A 215 7.01 8.48 -17.47
CA ALA A 215 7.96 7.53 -18.06
C ALA A 215 9.33 7.62 -17.39
N ASP A 216 9.78 8.81 -17.02
CA ASP A 216 11.02 9.05 -16.26
C ASP A 216 10.93 8.40 -14.87
N ILE A 217 9.82 8.60 -14.15
CA ILE A 217 9.64 7.98 -12.83
C ILE A 217 9.54 6.45 -12.96
N ARG A 218 8.81 5.95 -13.96
CA ARG A 218 8.73 4.51 -14.23
C ARG A 218 10.11 3.92 -14.54
N ALA A 219 10.94 4.59 -15.31
CA ALA A 219 12.28 4.11 -15.63
C ALA A 219 13.17 4.02 -14.39
N VAL A 220 13.18 5.06 -13.55
CA VAL A 220 13.97 5.07 -12.30
C VAL A 220 13.46 4.01 -11.33
N MET A 221 12.14 3.91 -11.13
CA MET A 221 11.56 2.98 -10.15
C MET A 221 11.57 1.52 -10.61
N ALA A 222 11.50 1.25 -11.91
CA ALA A 222 11.63 -0.11 -12.43
C ALA A 222 13.04 -0.69 -12.28
N GLU A 223 14.06 0.16 -12.16
CA GLU A 223 15.47 -0.26 -12.01
C GLU A 223 15.94 -0.38 -10.55
N MET A 224 15.10 -0.03 -9.57
CA MET A 224 15.48 0.03 -8.14
C MET A 224 15.13 -1.22 -7.32
N GLY A 225 14.67 -2.31 -7.96
CA GLY A 225 14.24 -3.56 -7.31
C GLY A 225 15.35 -4.57 -7.02
#